data_AF-A0A2P9DTB0-F1
#
_entry.id   AF-A0A2P9DTB0-F1
#
_cell.length_a   1.000
_cell.length_b   1.000
_cell.length_c   1.000
_cell.angle_alpha   90.00
_cell.angle_beta   90.00
_cell.angle_gamma   90.00
#
_symmetry.space_group_name_H-M   'P 1'
#
loop_
_entity.id
_entity.type
_entity.pdbx_description
1 polymer ?
#
loop_
_entity_poly.entity_id
_entity_poly.type
_entity_poly.pdbx_seq_one_letter_code
_entity_poly.pdbx_strand_id
1 'polypeptide(L)'
;MKLHFSKILLFFIPSNILLTSYHAPNKNKLYVTLHHTPIYTSRVLSECDIQLSIYDKNAEMKSVKEIFDRQTSQRFEEYEERMKGKRQKHKKERDKNIQKIIENDKMEKSLSEKIEKSCLKCGCGLGGVAASIGLFGGLGIYGWKNVATTAAITAAEKAAMVEGEAARIAEGIKAVIEGITKEFGVSTLKGKALESYITQNTYNNAIVINSYVKAEYDASSCIFGTGGSGAEKPICIWEWKKSAAALKVQKGGVSTNDLIKKAVENIVTDAKTVAERAVETATKEAIKASTDAVESTYASCQTAIIASVVALLVIVLIMVIIYLVLRYRRKKKMNKKAQYTKLLNQ
;
A
#
# COMPACT_ATOMS: atom_id res chain seq x y z
N MET A 1 -4.54 35.79 18.32
CA MET A 1 -3.62 34.68 17.95
C MET A 1 -2.94 34.03 19.17
N LYS A 2 -3.70 33.71 20.24
CA LYS A 2 -3.17 33.07 21.47
C LYS A 2 -3.90 31.78 21.89
N LEU A 3 -4.90 31.32 21.14
CA LEU A 3 -5.74 30.16 21.51
C LEU A 3 -5.43 28.87 20.73
N HIS A 4 -4.62 28.91 19.67
CA HIS A 4 -4.33 27.72 18.84
C HIS A 4 -3.15 26.87 19.33
N PHE A 5 -2.30 27.38 20.22
CA PHE A 5 -1.16 26.62 20.74
C PHE A 5 -1.56 25.60 21.82
N SER A 6 -2.65 25.86 22.57
CA SER A 6 -3.17 24.93 23.58
C SER A 6 -3.81 23.68 22.95
N LYS A 7 -4.53 23.84 21.82
CA LYS A 7 -5.16 22.72 21.10
C LYS A 7 -4.16 21.76 20.44
N ILE A 8 -3.02 22.26 19.96
CA ILE A 8 -1.95 21.43 19.38
C ILE A 8 -1.22 20.63 20.49
N LEU A 9 -1.05 21.23 21.68
CA LEU A 9 -0.45 20.54 22.83
C LEU A 9 -1.35 19.43 23.38
N LEU A 10 -2.67 19.63 23.36
CA LEU A 10 -3.67 18.68 23.86
C LEU A 10 -3.73 17.37 23.06
N PHE A 11 -3.30 17.38 21.79
CA PHE A 11 -3.25 16.16 20.94
C PHE A 11 -1.93 15.36 21.13
N PHE A 12 -0.88 16.01 21.64
CA PHE A 12 0.43 15.39 21.88
C PHE A 12 0.46 14.47 23.12
N ILE A 13 -0.41 14.74 24.09
CA ILE A 13 -0.47 14.00 25.36
C ILE A 13 -1.02 12.57 25.17
N PRO A 14 -2.16 12.34 24.48
CA PRO A 14 -2.65 10.97 24.27
C PRO A 14 -1.75 10.12 23.36
N SER A 15 -1.08 10.72 22.38
CA SER A 15 -0.19 10.00 21.43
C SER A 15 1.09 9.48 22.09
N ASN A 16 1.66 10.21 23.07
CA ASN A 16 2.82 9.74 23.82
C ASN A 16 2.47 8.64 24.84
N ILE A 17 1.27 8.70 25.43
CA ILE A 17 0.81 7.68 26.39
C ILE A 17 0.62 6.32 25.69
N LEU A 18 0.12 6.32 24.45
CA LEU A 18 -0.04 5.11 23.63
C LEU A 18 1.32 4.50 23.21
N LEU A 19 2.34 5.33 23.02
CA LEU A 19 3.69 4.89 22.67
C LEU A 19 4.44 4.31 23.88
N THR A 20 4.21 4.86 25.08
CA THR A 20 4.83 4.36 26.31
C THR A 20 4.21 3.06 26.84
N SER A 21 2.95 2.74 26.51
CA SER A 21 2.33 1.46 26.93
C SER A 21 2.82 0.26 26.11
N TYR A 22 3.43 0.49 24.95
CA TYR A 22 4.01 -0.57 24.11
C TYR A 22 5.42 -0.99 24.53
N HIS A 23 6.10 -0.20 25.36
CA HIS A 23 7.45 -0.51 25.83
C HIS A 23 7.44 -0.87 27.32
N ALA A 24 7.27 -2.17 27.60
CA ALA A 24 7.62 -2.73 28.90
C ALA A 24 9.13 -2.48 29.19
N PRO A 25 9.51 -2.02 30.39
CA PRO A 25 10.91 -1.68 30.67
C PRO A 25 11.71 -2.92 31.06
N ASN A 26 12.62 -3.33 30.18
CA ASN A 26 13.68 -4.28 30.51
C ASN A 26 14.74 -3.58 31.35
N LYS A 27 14.88 -3.98 32.61
CA LYS A 27 15.90 -3.47 33.54
C LYS A 27 17.21 -4.20 33.27
N ASN A 28 18.21 -3.51 32.72
CA ASN A 28 19.61 -3.86 32.94
C ASN A 28 20.48 -2.59 32.99
N LYS A 29 21.11 -2.41 34.15
CA LYS A 29 21.93 -1.27 34.55
C LYS A 29 23.39 -1.61 34.18
N LEU A 30 24.06 -0.75 33.44
CA LEU A 30 25.52 -0.80 33.27
C LEU A 30 26.08 0.59 33.54
N TYR A 31 26.70 0.71 34.70
CA TYR A 31 27.45 1.89 35.13
C TYR A 31 28.85 1.77 34.53
N VAL A 32 29.33 2.81 33.82
CA VAL A 32 30.74 2.94 33.49
C VAL A 32 31.19 4.35 33.82
N THR A 33 32.21 4.41 34.67
CA THR A 33 32.81 5.59 35.29
C THR A 33 34.01 6.07 34.46
N LEU A 34 34.02 7.39 34.19
CA LEU A 34 35.13 8.37 34.18
C LEU A 34 36.48 8.06 33.47
N HIS A 35 36.84 8.93 32.50
CA HIS A 35 38.05 9.80 32.44
C HIS A 35 38.52 10.02 30.99
N HIS A 36 38.50 11.27 30.51
CA HIS A 36 39.64 11.80 29.72
C HIS A 36 39.70 13.33 29.70
N THR A 37 40.92 13.78 29.93
CA THR A 37 41.54 15.11 29.93
C THR A 37 41.37 15.92 28.63
N PRO A 38 41.08 17.24 28.69
CA PRO A 38 41.15 18.13 27.55
C PRO A 38 42.58 18.67 27.34
N ILE A 39 43.16 18.39 26.17
CA ILE A 39 44.40 19.01 25.67
C ILE A 39 44.01 20.16 24.73
N TYR A 40 43.89 21.37 25.26
CA TYR A 40 44.00 22.61 24.49
C TYR A 40 44.37 23.78 25.40
N THR A 41 45.59 24.30 25.27
CA THR A 41 45.99 25.58 25.87
C THR A 41 45.39 26.72 25.06
N SER A 42 44.32 27.36 25.57
CA SER A 42 43.86 28.62 25.02
C SER A 42 44.91 29.70 25.29
N ARG A 43 45.60 30.19 24.24
CA ARG A 43 46.39 31.42 24.31
C ARG A 43 45.44 32.60 24.43
N VAL A 44 45.06 32.93 25.66
CA VAL A 44 44.46 34.22 25.98
C VAL A 44 45.62 35.19 26.18
N LEU A 45 45.78 36.16 25.26
CA LEU A 45 46.68 37.28 25.48
C LEU A 45 46.07 38.12 26.61
N SER A 46 46.67 38.05 27.79
CA SER A 46 46.38 38.95 28.90
C SER A 46 46.90 40.33 28.52
N GLU A 47 46.03 41.34 28.46
CA GLU A 47 46.43 42.74 28.44
C GLU A 47 47.15 43.02 29.77
N CYS A 48 48.47 43.21 29.74
CA CYS A 48 49.23 43.74 30.87
C CYS A 48 49.48 45.23 30.61
N ASP A 49 49.24 46.04 31.63
CA ASP A 49 49.45 47.49 31.62
C ASP A 49 50.89 47.85 31.21
N ILE A 50 51.01 48.73 30.21
CA ILE A 50 52.29 49.20 29.69
C ILE A 50 52.91 50.13 30.75
N GLN A 51 53.83 49.59 31.56
CA GLN A 51 54.75 50.41 32.32
C GLN A 51 55.55 51.28 31.34
N LEU A 52 55.37 52.61 31.39
CA LEU A 52 56.22 53.55 30.66
C LEU A 52 57.66 53.37 31.14
N SER A 53 58.53 52.90 30.24
CA SER A 53 59.95 52.69 30.55
C SER A 53 60.63 54.05 30.81
N ILE A 54 61.42 54.14 31.87
CA ILE A 54 62.13 55.33 32.37
C ILE A 54 63.18 55.88 31.36
N TYR A 55 63.28 55.31 30.15
CA TYR A 55 64.37 55.53 29.18
C TYR A 55 64.03 56.46 28.00
N ASP A 56 62.86 57.11 27.98
CA ASP A 56 62.40 57.94 26.85
C ASP A 56 63.29 59.16 26.52
N LYS A 57 64.20 59.56 27.42
CA LYS A 57 65.09 60.72 27.24
C LYS A 57 66.56 60.37 27.02
N ASN A 58 66.92 59.08 26.95
CA ASN A 58 68.32 58.70 26.71
C ASN A 58 68.64 58.78 25.21
N ALA A 59 69.68 59.53 24.83
CA ALA A 59 70.02 59.81 23.42
C ALA A 59 70.27 58.52 22.61
N GLU A 60 70.86 57.52 23.27
CA GLU A 60 71.13 56.21 22.68
C GLU A 60 69.83 55.43 22.41
N MET A 61 68.89 55.42 23.37
CA MET A 61 67.59 54.75 23.23
C MET A 61 66.73 55.39 22.14
N LYS A 62 66.79 56.72 21.99
CA LYS A 62 66.09 57.44 20.92
C LYS A 62 66.59 57.02 19.54
N SER A 63 67.90 56.84 19.37
CA SER A 63 68.48 56.39 18.11
C SER A 63 68.08 54.94 17.77
N VAL A 64 68.03 54.05 18.76
CA VAL A 64 67.57 52.66 18.57
C VAL A 64 66.09 52.62 18.19
N LYS A 65 65.25 53.43 18.82
CA LYS A 65 63.83 53.56 18.50
C LYS A 65 63.61 54.07 17.07
N GLU A 66 64.31 55.12 16.67
CA GLU A 66 64.20 55.66 15.29
C GLU A 66 64.70 54.64 14.24
N ILE A 67 65.75 53.87 14.53
CA ILE A 67 66.22 52.79 13.65
C ILE A 67 65.16 51.69 13.55
N PHE A 68 64.56 51.28 14.67
CA PHE A 68 63.52 50.28 14.70
C PHE A 68 62.27 50.74 13.96
N ASP A 69 61.80 51.97 14.18
CA ASP A 69 60.64 52.55 13.51
C ASP A 69 60.88 52.68 12.00
N ARG A 70 62.09 53.07 11.57
CA ARG A 70 62.47 53.13 10.16
C ARG A 70 62.49 51.75 9.51
N GLN A 71 63.12 50.76 10.14
CA GLN A 71 63.15 49.37 9.63
C GLN A 71 61.77 48.74 9.61
N THR A 72 60.95 49.04 10.62
CA THR A 72 59.59 48.52 10.73
C THR A 72 58.69 49.15 9.68
N SER A 73 58.78 50.47 9.44
CA SER A 73 58.05 51.15 8.35
C SER A 73 58.41 50.58 6.98
N GLN A 74 59.70 50.34 6.71
CA GLN A 74 60.14 49.78 5.45
C GLN A 74 59.59 48.36 5.22
N ARG A 75 59.57 47.52 6.27
CA ARG A 75 58.95 46.18 6.19
C ARG A 75 57.43 46.24 5.99
N PHE A 76 56.76 47.23 6.57
CA PHE A 76 55.32 47.43 6.37
C PHE A 76 55.00 47.86 4.94
N GLU A 77 55.78 48.76 4.34
CA GLU A 77 55.63 49.14 2.93
C GLU A 77 55.89 47.95 2.00
N GLU A 78 56.96 47.18 2.22
CA GLU A 78 57.24 45.95 1.46
C GLU A 78 56.15 44.87 1.65
N TYR A 79 55.53 44.80 2.82
CA TYR A 79 54.42 43.89 3.08
C TYR A 79 53.14 44.35 2.37
N GLU A 80 52.80 45.64 2.44
CA GLU A 80 51.64 46.21 1.74
C GLU A 80 51.75 46.06 0.22
N GLU A 81 52.92 46.33 -0.37
CA GLU A 81 53.14 46.13 -1.81
C GLU A 81 53.04 44.65 -2.21
N ARG A 82 53.58 43.71 -1.40
CA ARG A 82 53.37 42.26 -1.64
C ARG A 82 51.90 41.85 -1.50
N MET A 83 51.15 42.47 -0.60
CA MET A 83 49.75 42.13 -0.33
C MET A 83 48.80 42.75 -1.35
N LYS A 84 49.15 43.88 -1.97
CA LYS A 84 48.35 44.59 -2.97
C LYS A 84 48.02 43.70 -4.17
N GLY A 85 49.01 42.99 -4.73
CA GLY A 85 48.80 42.04 -5.83
C GLY A 85 47.86 40.88 -5.46
N LYS A 86 48.04 40.30 -4.27
CA LYS A 86 47.18 39.22 -3.76
C LYS A 86 45.75 39.71 -3.51
N ARG A 87 45.57 40.89 -2.91
CA ARG A 87 44.26 41.52 -2.68
C ARG A 87 43.53 41.79 -4.00
N GLN A 88 44.25 42.31 -5.01
CA GLN A 88 43.68 42.54 -6.34
C GLN A 88 43.27 41.23 -7.04
N LYS A 89 44.06 40.15 -6.93
CA LYS A 89 43.73 38.84 -7.52
C LYS A 89 42.43 38.27 -6.95
N HIS A 90 42.29 38.24 -5.62
CA HIS A 90 41.07 37.73 -4.97
C HIS A 90 39.85 38.65 -5.20
N LYS A 91 40.06 39.96 -5.40
CA LYS A 91 38.98 40.88 -5.79
C LYS A 91 38.46 40.54 -7.19
N LYS A 92 39.36 40.42 -8.18
CA LYS A 92 38.99 40.01 -9.55
C LYS A 92 38.28 38.66 -9.60
N GLU A 93 38.73 37.69 -8.80
CA GLU A 93 38.12 36.36 -8.73
C GLU A 93 36.72 36.39 -8.10
N ARG A 94 36.52 37.15 -7.02
CA ARG A 94 35.19 37.38 -6.44
C ARG A 94 34.25 38.08 -7.41
N ASP A 95 34.72 39.15 -8.07
CA ASP A 95 33.89 39.90 -9.02
C ASP A 95 33.46 39.00 -10.20
N LYS A 96 34.35 38.14 -10.70
CA LYS A 96 34.05 37.14 -11.74
C LYS A 96 33.04 36.09 -11.27
N ASN A 97 33.16 35.60 -10.03
CA ASN A 97 32.22 34.63 -9.47
C ASN A 97 30.83 35.26 -9.22
N ILE A 98 30.77 36.51 -8.76
CA ILE A 98 29.53 37.26 -8.58
C ILE A 98 28.85 37.47 -9.94
N GLN A 99 29.60 37.85 -10.98
CA GLN A 99 29.06 38.03 -12.32
C GLN A 99 28.46 36.73 -12.88
N LYS A 100 29.13 35.59 -12.65
CA LYS A 100 28.62 34.26 -13.02
C LYS A 100 27.34 33.88 -12.28
N ILE A 101 27.23 34.23 -10.99
CA ILE A 101 26.01 33.98 -10.20
C ILE A 101 24.85 34.85 -10.72
N ILE A 102 25.10 36.12 -11.03
CA ILE A 102 24.07 37.03 -11.58
C ILE A 102 23.59 36.55 -12.95
N GLU A 103 24.48 36.10 -13.82
CA GLU A 103 24.11 35.54 -15.13
C GLU A 103 23.29 34.26 -14.99
N ASN A 104 23.67 33.35 -14.09
CA ASN A 104 22.91 32.14 -13.80
C ASN A 104 21.52 32.44 -13.23
N ASP A 105 21.41 33.35 -12.27
CA ASP A 105 20.14 33.76 -11.66
C ASP A 105 19.21 34.41 -12.71
N LYS A 106 19.76 35.22 -13.62
CA LYS A 106 19.00 35.79 -14.74
C LYS A 106 18.50 34.73 -15.72
N MET A 107 19.29 33.70 -16.00
CA MET A 107 18.88 32.57 -16.85
C MET A 107 17.79 31.74 -16.17
N GLU A 108 17.96 31.37 -14.90
CA GLU A 108 16.96 30.64 -14.11
C GLU A 108 15.65 31.41 -14.02
N LYS A 109 15.71 32.72 -13.75
CA LYS A 109 14.52 33.59 -13.73
C LYS A 109 13.83 33.67 -15.08
N SER A 110 14.57 33.71 -16.18
CA SER A 110 13.98 33.70 -17.53
C SER A 110 13.34 32.35 -17.89
N LEU A 111 13.87 31.24 -17.36
CA LEU A 111 13.29 29.91 -17.53
C LEU A 111 12.04 29.74 -16.67
N SER A 112 12.06 30.20 -15.41
CA SER A 112 10.88 30.17 -14.54
C SER A 112 9.76 31.03 -15.11
N GLU A 113 10.05 32.25 -15.58
CA GLU A 113 9.06 33.12 -16.23
C GLU A 113 8.48 32.49 -17.51
N LYS A 114 9.29 31.77 -18.30
CA LYS A 114 8.81 31.02 -19.49
C LYS A 114 7.94 29.83 -19.11
N ILE A 115 8.32 29.07 -18.07
CA ILE A 115 7.56 27.91 -17.58
C ILE A 115 6.25 28.38 -16.94
N GLU A 116 6.24 29.44 -16.15
CA GLU A 116 5.02 30.02 -15.58
C GLU A 116 4.09 30.54 -16.68
N LYS A 117 4.60 31.23 -17.69
CA LYS A 117 3.80 31.74 -18.82
C LYS A 117 3.27 30.61 -19.71
N SER A 118 4.01 29.50 -19.82
CA SER A 118 3.57 28.28 -20.50
C SER A 118 2.52 27.53 -19.68
N CYS A 119 2.68 27.45 -18.35
CA CYS A 119 1.73 26.82 -17.43
C CYS A 119 0.41 27.62 -17.32
N LEU A 120 0.47 28.96 -17.29
CA LEU A 120 -0.72 29.83 -17.33
C LEU A 120 -1.45 29.75 -18.68
N LYS A 121 -0.75 29.54 -19.79
CA LYS A 121 -1.40 29.34 -21.10
C LYS A 121 -1.98 27.94 -21.28
N CYS A 122 -1.42 26.92 -20.64
CA CYS A 122 -1.93 25.55 -20.70
C CYS A 122 -3.05 25.27 -19.67
N GLY A 123 -3.13 26.06 -18.59
CA GLY A 123 -4.15 25.94 -17.53
C GLY A 123 -5.52 26.54 -17.85
N CYS A 124 -5.65 27.36 -18.88
CA CYS A 124 -6.94 27.96 -19.30
C CYS A 124 -7.60 27.25 -20.51
N GLY A 125 -7.07 26.10 -20.95
CA GLY A 125 -7.57 25.40 -22.14
C GLY A 125 -8.59 24.30 -21.89
N LEU A 126 -8.47 23.51 -20.82
CA LEU A 126 -9.34 22.35 -20.54
C LEU A 126 -9.32 22.13 -19.02
N GLY A 127 -10.50 22.02 -18.39
CA GLY A 127 -10.67 21.87 -16.94
C GLY A 127 -10.04 20.59 -16.37
N GLY A 128 -8.73 20.58 -16.19
CA GLY A 128 -7.95 19.39 -15.81
C GLY A 128 -6.92 19.61 -14.68
N VAL A 129 -6.88 20.77 -14.03
CA VAL A 129 -5.92 21.01 -12.93
C VAL A 129 -6.51 20.68 -11.55
N ALA A 130 -7.83 20.52 -11.44
CA ALA A 130 -8.43 19.89 -10.25
C ALA A 130 -8.16 18.37 -10.19
N ALA A 131 -7.93 17.73 -11.35
CA ALA A 131 -7.68 16.29 -11.43
C ALA A 131 -6.24 15.90 -11.05
N SER A 132 -5.24 16.77 -11.26
CA SER A 132 -3.83 16.43 -10.98
C SER A 132 -3.41 16.64 -9.52
N ILE A 133 -4.04 17.57 -8.80
CA ILE A 133 -3.93 17.61 -7.31
C ILE A 133 -4.84 16.53 -6.68
N GLY A 134 -5.91 16.14 -7.39
CA GLY A 134 -6.76 15.00 -7.02
C GLY A 134 -6.11 13.64 -7.22
N LEU A 135 -5.14 13.50 -8.13
CA LEU A 135 -4.46 12.22 -8.44
C LEU A 135 -3.59 11.71 -7.29
N PHE A 136 -3.02 12.63 -6.49
CA PHE A 136 -2.19 12.32 -5.32
C PHE A 136 -2.88 12.59 -3.97
N GLY A 137 -4.10 13.15 -4.00
CA GLY A 137 -4.98 13.26 -2.83
C GLY A 137 -5.90 12.03 -2.69
N GLY A 138 -6.53 11.85 -1.52
CA GLY A 138 -7.37 10.68 -1.21
C GLY A 138 -8.48 10.34 -2.21
N LEU A 139 -8.88 11.26 -3.09
CA LEU A 139 -9.83 11.03 -4.18
C LEU A 139 -9.25 10.21 -5.36
N GLY A 140 -7.97 10.41 -5.71
CA GLY A 140 -7.31 9.67 -6.79
C GLY A 140 -7.06 8.20 -6.43
N ILE A 141 -6.65 7.97 -5.18
CA ILE A 141 -6.43 6.63 -4.62
C ILE A 141 -7.73 5.81 -4.57
N TYR A 142 -8.86 6.46 -4.21
CA TYR A 142 -10.17 5.79 -4.20
C TYR A 142 -10.68 5.50 -5.62
N GLY A 143 -10.42 6.41 -6.57
CA GLY A 143 -10.71 6.20 -7.99
C GLY A 143 -9.93 5.01 -8.57
N TRP A 144 -8.64 4.89 -8.24
CA TRP A 144 -7.80 3.78 -8.65
C TRP A 144 -8.24 2.45 -8.03
N LYS A 145 -8.63 2.44 -6.75
CA LYS A 145 -9.20 1.25 -6.10
C LYS A 145 -10.42 0.77 -6.88
N ASN A 146 -11.36 1.66 -7.20
CA ASN A 146 -12.57 1.30 -7.92
C ASN A 146 -12.27 0.74 -9.32
N VAL A 147 -11.42 1.41 -10.09
CA VAL A 147 -11.02 0.94 -11.43
C VAL A 147 -10.32 -0.43 -11.36
N ALA A 148 -9.40 -0.60 -10.39
CA ALA A 148 -8.70 -1.87 -10.18
C ALA A 148 -9.66 -2.99 -9.76
N THR A 149 -10.62 -2.71 -8.86
CA THR A 149 -11.65 -3.68 -8.48
C THR A 149 -12.54 -4.05 -9.67
N THR A 150 -12.95 -3.09 -10.51
CA THR A 150 -13.76 -3.39 -11.70
C THR A 150 -12.98 -4.24 -12.69
N ALA A 151 -11.72 -3.90 -12.97
CA ALA A 151 -10.87 -4.69 -13.86
C ALA A 151 -10.66 -6.11 -13.31
N ALA A 152 -10.41 -6.25 -12.01
CA ALA A 152 -10.24 -7.54 -11.34
C ALA A 152 -11.51 -8.39 -11.41
N ILE A 153 -12.69 -7.81 -11.16
CA ILE A 153 -13.98 -8.49 -11.29
C ILE A 153 -14.20 -8.97 -12.73
N THR A 154 -13.96 -8.12 -13.74
CA THR A 154 -14.14 -8.52 -15.14
C THR A 154 -13.19 -9.65 -15.57
N ALA A 155 -11.97 -9.69 -15.02
CA ALA A 155 -11.03 -10.77 -15.26
C ALA A 155 -11.47 -12.06 -14.53
N ALA A 156 -11.95 -11.92 -13.30
CA ALA A 156 -12.47 -13.03 -12.50
C ALA A 156 -13.72 -13.65 -13.12
N GLU A 157 -14.66 -12.85 -13.64
CA GLU A 157 -15.83 -13.33 -14.37
C GLU A 157 -15.43 -14.14 -15.61
N LYS A 158 -14.45 -13.68 -16.39
CA LYS A 158 -13.94 -14.41 -17.56
C LYS A 158 -13.31 -15.75 -17.18
N ALA A 159 -12.52 -15.79 -16.11
CA ALA A 159 -11.92 -17.02 -15.60
C ALA A 159 -13.00 -17.98 -15.05
N ALA A 160 -13.93 -17.43 -14.26
CA ALA A 160 -15.02 -18.19 -13.65
C ALA A 160 -16.02 -18.74 -14.66
N MET A 161 -16.15 -18.15 -15.86
CA MET A 161 -16.94 -18.77 -16.93
C MET A 161 -16.33 -20.08 -17.41
N VAL A 162 -14.99 -20.16 -17.51
CA VAL A 162 -14.30 -21.38 -17.98
C VAL A 162 -14.30 -22.44 -16.88
N GLU A 163 -13.90 -22.06 -15.67
CA GLU A 163 -13.88 -22.98 -14.52
C GLU A 163 -15.28 -23.38 -14.08
N GLY A 164 -16.22 -22.43 -14.08
CA GLY A 164 -17.61 -22.65 -13.74
C GLY A 164 -18.29 -23.59 -14.73
N GLU A 165 -17.98 -23.51 -16.03
CA GLU A 165 -18.51 -24.46 -17.03
C GLU A 165 -17.97 -25.88 -16.80
N ALA A 166 -16.69 -26.03 -16.49
CA ALA A 166 -16.10 -27.32 -16.14
C ALA A 166 -16.73 -27.91 -14.87
N ALA A 167 -16.91 -27.09 -13.83
CA ALA A 167 -17.57 -27.48 -12.58
C ALA A 167 -19.05 -27.83 -12.80
N ARG A 168 -19.77 -27.07 -13.64
CA ARG A 168 -21.17 -27.30 -14.01
C ARG A 168 -21.37 -28.68 -14.61
N ILE A 169 -20.50 -29.05 -15.55
CA ILE A 169 -20.58 -30.34 -16.24
C ILE A 169 -20.25 -31.47 -15.24
N ALA A 170 -19.18 -31.32 -14.46
CA ALA A 170 -18.76 -32.34 -13.50
C ALA A 170 -19.82 -32.61 -12.42
N GLU A 171 -20.32 -31.56 -11.76
CA GLU A 171 -21.35 -31.66 -10.72
C GLU A 171 -22.71 -32.07 -11.31
N GLY A 172 -23.04 -31.62 -12.53
CA GLY A 172 -24.24 -32.04 -13.24
C GLY A 172 -24.26 -33.53 -13.54
N ILE A 173 -23.16 -34.09 -14.07
CA ILE A 173 -23.03 -35.53 -14.33
C ILE A 173 -23.15 -36.32 -13.03
N LYS A 174 -22.42 -35.89 -11.99
CA LYS A 174 -22.44 -36.53 -10.67
C LYS A 174 -23.85 -36.54 -10.07
N ALA A 175 -24.57 -35.42 -10.12
CA ALA A 175 -25.93 -35.31 -9.61
C ALA A 175 -26.90 -36.24 -10.35
N VAL A 176 -26.78 -36.39 -11.67
CA VAL A 176 -27.59 -37.35 -12.44
C VAL A 176 -27.31 -38.78 -12.02
N ILE A 177 -26.02 -39.16 -11.90
CA ILE A 177 -25.62 -40.51 -11.51
C ILE A 177 -26.13 -40.84 -10.09
N GLU A 178 -25.95 -39.91 -9.15
CA GLU A 178 -26.46 -40.06 -7.79
C GLU A 178 -28.00 -40.13 -7.77
N GLY A 179 -28.67 -39.30 -8.56
CA GLY A 179 -30.14 -39.30 -8.66
C GLY A 179 -30.67 -40.62 -9.19
N ILE A 180 -30.06 -41.17 -10.24
CA ILE A 180 -30.43 -42.48 -10.79
C ILE A 180 -30.18 -43.60 -9.76
N THR A 181 -29.02 -43.54 -9.08
CA THR A 181 -28.66 -44.55 -8.07
C THR A 181 -29.62 -44.50 -6.88
N LYS A 182 -30.01 -43.31 -6.40
CA LYS A 182 -30.91 -43.12 -5.25
C LYS A 182 -32.35 -43.46 -5.59
N GLU A 183 -32.85 -43.02 -6.74
CA GLU A 183 -34.25 -43.23 -7.12
C GLU A 183 -34.49 -44.68 -7.57
N PHE A 184 -33.65 -45.22 -8.47
CA PHE A 184 -33.87 -46.54 -9.06
C PHE A 184 -33.06 -47.67 -8.40
N GLY A 185 -32.08 -47.37 -7.55
CA GLY A 185 -31.20 -48.38 -6.94
C GLY A 185 -30.23 -49.04 -7.92
N VAL A 186 -30.04 -48.46 -9.10
CA VAL A 186 -29.24 -49.03 -10.19
C VAL A 186 -27.87 -48.36 -10.22
N SER A 187 -26.80 -49.15 -10.17
CA SER A 187 -25.40 -48.69 -10.29
C SER A 187 -24.78 -48.99 -11.66
N THR A 188 -25.38 -49.91 -12.43
CA THR A 188 -24.91 -50.32 -13.76
C THR A 188 -26.09 -50.41 -14.73
N LEU A 189 -25.90 -49.93 -15.96
CA LEU A 189 -26.87 -50.04 -17.05
C LEU A 189 -26.31 -50.98 -18.12
N LYS A 190 -27.05 -52.03 -18.49
CA LYS A 190 -26.62 -53.05 -19.46
C LYS A 190 -25.21 -53.60 -19.20
N GLY A 191 -24.88 -53.84 -17.93
CA GLY A 191 -23.57 -54.38 -17.52
C GLY A 191 -22.39 -53.41 -17.61
N LYS A 192 -22.63 -52.12 -17.86
CA LYS A 192 -21.61 -51.06 -17.81
C LYS A 192 -21.96 -50.01 -16.74
N ALA A 193 -20.94 -49.35 -16.19
CA ALA A 193 -21.13 -48.29 -15.20
C ALA A 193 -21.93 -47.11 -15.79
N LEU A 194 -22.74 -46.45 -14.96
CA LEU A 194 -23.51 -45.25 -15.32
C LEU A 194 -22.66 -44.15 -15.96
N GLU A 195 -21.42 -44.00 -15.49
CA GLU A 195 -20.43 -43.04 -16.01
C GLU A 195 -20.15 -43.20 -17.50
N SER A 196 -20.33 -44.40 -18.07
CA SER A 196 -20.12 -44.63 -19.50
C SER A 196 -21.25 -44.10 -20.39
N TYR A 197 -22.45 -43.91 -19.83
CA TYR A 197 -23.63 -43.42 -20.55
C TYR A 197 -23.93 -41.95 -20.27
N ILE A 198 -23.63 -41.49 -19.04
CA ILE A 198 -23.83 -40.10 -18.62
C ILE A 198 -22.54 -39.33 -18.86
N THR A 199 -22.50 -38.63 -19.99
CA THR A 199 -21.38 -37.81 -20.45
C THR A 199 -21.82 -36.35 -20.52
N GLN A 200 -20.87 -35.45 -20.84
CA GLN A 200 -21.14 -34.01 -21.03
C GLN A 200 -22.30 -33.72 -22.01
N ASN A 201 -22.51 -34.57 -23.01
CA ASN A 201 -23.55 -34.34 -24.02
C ASN A 201 -24.90 -34.99 -23.70
N THR A 202 -24.94 -35.89 -22.70
CA THR A 202 -26.11 -36.72 -22.42
C THR A 202 -26.73 -36.44 -21.05
N TYR A 203 -25.98 -35.88 -20.09
CA TYR A 203 -26.48 -35.65 -18.72
C TYR A 203 -27.67 -34.68 -18.62
N ASN A 204 -27.78 -33.74 -19.55
CA ASN A 204 -28.86 -32.77 -19.61
C ASN A 204 -30.06 -33.23 -20.47
N ASN A 205 -29.98 -34.41 -21.08
CA ASN A 205 -30.98 -34.92 -22.00
C ASN A 205 -31.82 -36.02 -21.35
N ALA A 206 -32.94 -35.61 -20.75
CA ALA A 206 -33.88 -36.50 -20.09
C ALA A 206 -34.41 -37.61 -21.01
N ILE A 207 -34.57 -37.35 -22.31
CA ILE A 207 -35.08 -38.34 -23.28
C ILE A 207 -34.06 -39.48 -23.46
N VAL A 208 -32.79 -39.13 -23.63
CA VAL A 208 -31.70 -40.09 -23.81
C VAL A 208 -31.49 -40.89 -22.54
N ILE A 209 -31.45 -40.23 -21.37
CA ILE A 209 -31.34 -40.92 -20.08
C ILE A 209 -32.52 -41.85 -19.84
N ASN A 210 -33.74 -41.41 -20.13
CA ASN A 210 -34.94 -42.23 -20.02
C ASN A 210 -34.86 -43.46 -20.92
N SER A 211 -34.31 -43.35 -22.12
CA SER A 211 -34.11 -44.50 -23.01
C SER A 211 -33.14 -45.53 -22.43
N TYR A 212 -32.09 -45.10 -21.72
CA TYR A 212 -31.14 -46.00 -21.08
C TYR A 212 -31.74 -46.69 -19.86
N VAL A 213 -32.44 -45.94 -19.00
CA VAL A 213 -33.12 -46.49 -17.81
C VAL A 213 -34.24 -47.45 -18.23
N LYS A 214 -35.02 -47.09 -19.25
CA LYS A 214 -36.06 -47.95 -19.81
C LYS A 214 -35.48 -49.24 -20.39
N ALA A 215 -34.30 -49.19 -21.01
CA ALA A 215 -33.69 -50.39 -21.57
C ALA A 215 -33.12 -51.36 -20.51
N GLU A 216 -32.96 -50.91 -19.26
CA GLU A 216 -32.67 -51.78 -18.12
C GLU A 216 -33.94 -52.42 -17.54
N TYR A 217 -35.08 -51.74 -17.68
CA TYR A 217 -36.39 -52.24 -17.32
C TYR A 217 -36.92 -53.21 -18.38
N ASP A 218 -36.94 -54.50 -18.05
CA ASP A 218 -37.65 -55.51 -18.84
C ASP A 218 -38.86 -55.98 -18.05
N ALA A 219 -40.06 -55.65 -18.55
CA ALA A 219 -41.33 -55.99 -17.93
C ALA A 219 -41.52 -57.51 -17.75
N SER A 220 -40.88 -58.33 -18.60
CA SER A 220 -40.93 -59.79 -18.48
C SER A 220 -40.07 -60.31 -17.32
N SER A 221 -39.02 -59.58 -16.95
CA SER A 221 -38.11 -59.90 -15.84
C SER A 221 -38.60 -59.42 -14.47
N CYS A 222 -39.60 -58.54 -14.43
CA CYS A 222 -40.18 -58.00 -13.20
C CYS A 222 -41.47 -58.73 -12.74
N ILE A 223 -41.78 -59.91 -13.31
CA ILE A 223 -42.97 -60.70 -12.95
C ILE A 223 -42.75 -61.41 -11.60
N PHE A 224 -43.43 -60.92 -10.55
CA PHE A 224 -43.53 -61.63 -9.27
C PHE A 224 -44.53 -62.78 -9.37
N GLY A 225 -44.08 -64.01 -9.09
CA GLY A 225 -45.01 -65.13 -8.82
C GLY A 225 -44.64 -66.52 -9.33
N THR A 226 -43.55 -66.69 -10.08
CA THR A 226 -43.04 -68.03 -10.41
C THR A 226 -41.66 -68.18 -9.79
N GLY A 227 -41.46 -69.20 -8.96
CA GLY A 227 -40.27 -69.40 -8.12
C GLY A 227 -38.97 -69.60 -8.91
N GLY A 228 -38.48 -68.53 -9.53
CA GLY A 228 -37.22 -68.45 -10.25
C GLY A 228 -36.14 -67.81 -9.38
N SER A 229 -35.00 -68.48 -9.28
CA SER A 229 -33.79 -68.13 -8.51
C SER A 229 -33.01 -66.92 -9.08
N GLY A 230 -33.68 -65.84 -9.46
CA GLY A 230 -33.04 -64.61 -9.94
C GLY A 230 -33.07 -63.50 -8.88
N ALA A 231 -31.96 -62.80 -8.68
CA ALA A 231 -31.93 -61.62 -7.81
C ALA A 231 -32.88 -60.54 -8.38
N GLU A 232 -33.83 -60.08 -7.56
CA GLU A 232 -34.77 -59.02 -7.94
C GLU A 232 -34.00 -57.76 -8.34
N LYS A 233 -34.22 -57.27 -9.57
CA LYS A 233 -33.59 -56.02 -10.01
C LYS A 233 -34.13 -54.84 -9.18
N PRO A 234 -33.29 -53.92 -8.70
CA PRO A 234 -33.71 -52.76 -7.91
C PRO A 234 -34.80 -51.91 -8.58
N ILE A 235 -34.75 -51.81 -9.92
CA ILE A 235 -35.72 -51.06 -10.71
C ILE A 235 -37.13 -51.68 -10.66
N CYS A 236 -37.26 -53.02 -10.55
CA CYS A 236 -38.55 -53.70 -10.40
C CYS A 236 -39.16 -53.42 -9.01
N ILE A 237 -38.32 -53.37 -7.96
CA ILE A 237 -38.76 -53.03 -6.61
C ILE A 237 -39.25 -51.58 -6.53
N TRP A 238 -38.53 -50.67 -7.18
CA TRP A 238 -38.94 -49.26 -7.30
C TRP A 238 -40.28 -49.13 -8.03
N GLU A 239 -40.41 -49.82 -9.15
CA GLU A 239 -41.60 -49.81 -10.01
C GLU A 239 -42.85 -50.24 -9.23
N TRP A 240 -42.76 -51.37 -8.54
CA TRP A 240 -43.84 -51.86 -7.69
C TRP A 240 -44.25 -50.84 -6.62
N LYS A 241 -43.29 -50.24 -5.91
CA LYS A 241 -43.57 -49.21 -4.89
C LYS A 241 -44.29 -47.99 -5.46
N LYS A 242 -43.84 -47.49 -6.62
CA LYS A 242 -44.45 -46.30 -7.26
C LYS A 242 -45.80 -46.61 -7.88
N SER A 243 -45.96 -47.77 -8.52
CA SER A 243 -47.24 -48.23 -9.08
C SER A 243 -48.28 -48.47 -7.98
N ALA A 244 -47.89 -49.07 -6.86
CA ALA A 244 -48.75 -49.23 -5.69
C ALA A 244 -49.16 -47.87 -5.07
N ALA A 245 -48.26 -46.88 -5.06
CA ALA A 245 -48.58 -45.52 -4.63
C ALA A 245 -49.51 -44.80 -5.63
N ALA A 246 -49.29 -44.97 -6.94
CA ALA A 246 -50.10 -44.37 -8.00
C ALA A 246 -51.54 -44.90 -8.00
N LEU A 247 -51.75 -46.18 -7.73
CA LEU A 247 -53.07 -46.81 -7.60
C LEU A 247 -53.91 -46.22 -6.43
N LYS A 248 -53.25 -45.65 -5.41
CA LYS A 248 -53.95 -44.95 -4.32
C LYS A 248 -54.48 -43.57 -4.72
N VAL A 249 -53.93 -42.99 -5.81
CA VAL A 249 -54.23 -41.62 -6.27
C VAL A 249 -55.12 -41.63 -7.52
N GLN A 250 -54.91 -42.57 -8.45
CA GLN A 250 -55.71 -42.72 -9.66
C GLN A 250 -56.16 -44.18 -9.85
N LYS A 251 -57.49 -44.38 -9.96
CA LYS A 251 -58.14 -45.69 -10.11
C LYS A 251 -57.84 -46.42 -11.44
N GLY A 252 -57.21 -45.75 -12.41
CA GLY A 252 -56.90 -46.31 -13.74
C GLY A 252 -55.49 -46.92 -13.89
N GLY A 253 -54.63 -46.82 -12.87
CA GLY A 253 -53.21 -47.15 -12.99
C GLY A 253 -52.45 -46.13 -13.85
N VAL A 254 -51.14 -45.99 -13.63
CA VAL A 254 -50.25 -45.17 -14.47
C VAL A 254 -49.30 -46.10 -15.19
N SER A 255 -49.05 -45.85 -16.48
CA SER A 255 -48.06 -46.61 -17.25
C SER A 255 -46.69 -46.51 -16.60
N THR A 256 -46.03 -47.65 -16.38
CA THR A 256 -44.67 -47.73 -15.84
C THR A 256 -43.69 -46.84 -16.60
N ASN A 257 -43.82 -46.75 -17.93
CA ASN A 257 -42.98 -45.90 -18.77
C ASN A 257 -43.16 -44.41 -18.42
N ASP A 258 -44.37 -43.99 -18.06
CA ASP A 258 -44.65 -42.59 -17.70
C ASP A 258 -44.09 -42.27 -16.30
N LEU A 259 -44.11 -43.25 -15.38
CA LEU A 259 -43.48 -43.12 -14.07
C LEU A 259 -41.96 -42.98 -14.18
N ILE A 260 -41.31 -43.82 -14.99
CA ILE A 260 -39.85 -43.75 -15.23
C ILE A 260 -39.50 -42.42 -15.88
N LYS A 261 -40.24 -42.02 -16.92
CA LYS A 261 -40.04 -40.75 -17.62
C LYS A 261 -40.10 -39.58 -16.64
N LYS A 262 -41.14 -39.50 -15.81
CA LYS A 262 -41.32 -38.41 -14.84
C LYS A 262 -40.22 -38.40 -13.77
N ALA A 263 -39.79 -39.57 -13.31
CA ALA A 263 -38.69 -39.67 -12.35
C ALA A 263 -37.35 -39.21 -12.96
N VAL A 264 -37.05 -39.60 -14.19
CA VAL A 264 -35.86 -39.14 -14.92
C VAL A 264 -35.91 -37.64 -15.19
N GLU A 265 -37.07 -37.10 -15.58
CA GLU A 265 -37.25 -35.65 -15.76
C GLU A 265 -36.92 -34.90 -14.46
N ASN A 266 -37.45 -35.35 -13.32
CA ASN A 266 -37.15 -34.76 -12.02
C ASN A 266 -35.66 -34.81 -11.67
N ILE A 267 -35.00 -35.94 -11.92
CA ILE A 267 -33.56 -36.09 -11.67
C ILE A 267 -32.76 -35.11 -12.53
N VAL A 268 -33.10 -34.97 -13.82
CA VAL A 268 -32.41 -34.03 -14.72
C VAL A 268 -32.67 -32.59 -14.32
N THR A 269 -33.88 -32.25 -13.87
CA THR A 269 -34.16 -30.90 -13.36
C THR A 269 -33.38 -30.61 -12.09
N ASP A 270 -33.32 -31.55 -11.15
CA ASP A 270 -32.56 -31.38 -9.90
C ASP A 270 -31.06 -31.25 -10.19
N ALA A 271 -30.52 -32.09 -11.08
CA ALA A 271 -29.14 -32.01 -11.52
C ALA A 271 -28.82 -30.69 -12.21
N LYS A 272 -29.75 -30.13 -12.99
CA LYS A 272 -29.60 -28.79 -13.58
C LYS A 272 -29.47 -27.72 -12.49
N THR A 273 -30.28 -27.78 -11.43
CA THR A 273 -30.16 -26.82 -10.31
C THR A 273 -28.84 -26.95 -9.54
N VAL A 274 -28.31 -28.18 -9.40
CA VAL A 274 -26.99 -28.42 -8.78
C VAL A 274 -25.89 -27.85 -9.66
N ALA A 275 -25.97 -28.09 -10.97
CA ALA A 275 -25.01 -27.59 -11.95
C ALA A 275 -25.01 -26.05 -11.99
N GLU A 276 -26.18 -25.40 -11.95
CA GLU A 276 -26.29 -23.94 -11.88
C GLU A 276 -25.72 -23.37 -10.58
N ARG A 277 -25.97 -24.02 -9.43
CA ARG A 277 -25.35 -23.63 -8.15
C ARG A 277 -23.82 -23.76 -8.17
N ALA A 278 -23.27 -24.74 -8.89
CA ALA A 278 -21.82 -24.88 -9.01
C ALA A 278 -21.21 -23.68 -9.75
N VAL A 279 -21.84 -23.19 -10.82
CA VAL A 279 -21.43 -21.97 -11.53
C VAL A 279 -21.52 -20.75 -10.62
N GLU A 280 -22.63 -20.58 -9.91
CA GLU A 280 -22.79 -19.47 -8.97
C GLU A 280 -21.74 -19.50 -7.85
N THR A 281 -21.36 -20.67 -7.39
CA THR A 281 -20.36 -20.81 -6.32
C THR A 281 -18.97 -20.45 -6.84
N ALA A 282 -18.58 -21.01 -7.99
CA ALA A 282 -17.29 -20.71 -8.63
C ALA A 282 -17.15 -19.21 -8.96
N THR A 283 -18.21 -18.57 -9.46
CA THR A 283 -18.22 -17.13 -9.74
C THR A 283 -18.09 -16.29 -8.47
N LYS A 284 -18.84 -16.62 -7.40
CA LYS A 284 -18.73 -15.93 -6.10
C LYS A 284 -17.32 -16.06 -5.51
N GLU A 285 -16.72 -17.24 -5.57
CA GLU A 285 -15.37 -17.49 -5.06
C GLU A 285 -14.31 -16.73 -5.86
N ALA A 286 -14.40 -16.73 -7.19
CA ALA A 286 -13.48 -15.98 -8.06
C ALA A 286 -13.58 -14.46 -7.83
N ILE A 287 -14.80 -13.92 -7.75
CA ILE A 287 -15.03 -12.49 -7.47
C ILE A 287 -14.47 -12.14 -6.09
N LYS A 288 -14.72 -12.96 -5.07
CA LYS A 288 -14.20 -12.75 -3.72
C LYS A 288 -12.67 -12.75 -3.70
N ALA A 289 -12.03 -13.78 -4.26
CA ALA A 289 -10.57 -13.88 -4.31
C ALA A 289 -9.92 -12.68 -5.01
N SER A 290 -10.51 -12.22 -6.12
CA SER A 290 -10.03 -11.04 -6.84
C SER A 290 -10.21 -9.73 -6.05
N THR A 291 -11.32 -9.58 -5.33
CA THR A 291 -11.59 -8.39 -4.50
C THR A 291 -10.66 -8.34 -3.29
N ASP A 292 -10.46 -9.49 -2.63
CA ASP A 292 -9.56 -9.63 -1.48
C ASP A 292 -8.10 -9.31 -1.88
N ALA A 293 -7.67 -9.72 -3.08
CA ALA A 293 -6.35 -9.39 -3.61
C ALA A 293 -6.16 -7.88 -3.83
N VAL A 294 -7.18 -7.20 -4.37
CA VAL A 294 -7.15 -5.74 -4.56
C VAL A 294 -7.16 -5.03 -3.21
N GLU A 295 -7.97 -5.48 -2.26
CA GLU A 295 -8.04 -4.89 -0.91
C GLU A 295 -6.73 -5.06 -0.13
N SER A 296 -6.11 -6.24 -0.20
CA SER A 296 -4.80 -6.50 0.39
C SER A 296 -3.71 -5.57 -0.17
N THR A 297 -3.67 -5.43 -1.49
CA THR A 297 -2.72 -4.53 -2.17
C THR A 297 -2.98 -3.08 -1.77
N TYR A 298 -4.24 -2.65 -1.73
CA TYR A 298 -4.63 -1.31 -1.32
C TYR A 298 -4.23 -1.01 0.13
N ALA A 299 -4.47 -1.95 1.05
CA ALA A 299 -4.09 -1.82 2.45
C ALA A 299 -2.57 -1.61 2.59
N SER A 300 -1.76 -2.38 1.85
CA SER A 300 -0.31 -2.22 1.84
C SER A 300 0.14 -0.82 1.37
N CYS A 301 -0.47 -0.30 0.30
CA CYS A 301 -0.22 1.04 -0.21
C CYS A 301 -0.62 2.12 0.80
N GLN A 302 -1.76 1.96 1.48
CA GLN A 302 -2.21 2.89 2.50
C GLN A 302 -1.24 2.93 3.69
N THR A 303 -0.75 1.78 4.16
CA THR A 303 0.26 1.72 5.22
C THR A 303 1.55 2.44 4.82
N ALA A 304 2.02 2.25 3.58
CA ALA A 304 3.20 2.94 3.06
C ALA A 304 3.01 4.47 3.02
N ILE A 305 1.84 4.93 2.57
CA ILE A 305 1.51 6.37 2.55
C ILE A 305 1.48 6.94 3.97
N ILE A 306 0.83 6.25 4.92
CA ILE A 306 0.77 6.69 6.33
C ILE A 306 2.19 6.80 6.91
N ALA A 307 3.04 5.80 6.68
CA ALA A 307 4.43 5.81 7.14
C ALA A 307 5.20 7.01 6.57
N SER A 308 5.04 7.31 5.28
CA SER A 308 5.66 8.48 4.64
C SER A 308 5.18 9.80 5.25
N VAL A 309 3.88 9.93 5.53
CA VAL A 309 3.32 11.15 6.16
C VAL A 309 3.86 11.32 7.58
N VAL A 310 3.92 10.25 8.37
CA VAL A 310 4.48 10.27 9.72
C VAL A 310 5.96 10.69 9.69
N ALA A 311 6.75 10.14 8.75
CA ALA A 311 8.15 10.51 8.59
C ALA A 311 8.33 12.00 8.28
N LEU A 312 7.52 12.57 7.37
CA LEU A 312 7.54 14.00 7.06
C LEU A 312 7.19 14.87 8.28
N LEU A 313 6.18 14.46 9.07
CA LEU A 313 5.81 15.17 10.30
C LEU A 313 6.94 15.19 11.33
N VAL A 314 7.66 14.08 11.49
CA VAL A 314 8.82 13.99 12.40
C VAL A 314 9.95 14.93 11.95
N ILE A 315 10.27 14.97 10.66
CA ILE A 315 11.29 15.88 10.11
C ILE A 315 10.92 17.34 10.36
N VAL A 316 9.66 17.71 10.11
CA VAL A 316 9.15 19.07 10.35
C VAL A 316 9.23 19.42 11.83
N LEU A 317 8.88 18.51 12.74
CA LEU A 317 8.99 18.73 14.19
C LEU A 317 10.43 18.98 14.62
N ILE A 318 11.39 18.20 14.12
CA ILE A 318 12.82 18.40 14.41
C ILE A 318 13.29 19.77 13.92
N MET A 319 12.93 20.16 12.69
CA MET A 319 13.24 21.48 12.13
C MET A 319 12.68 22.61 12.99
N VAL A 320 11.45 22.48 13.49
CA VAL A 320 10.82 23.48 14.37
C VAL A 320 11.55 23.56 15.71
N ILE A 321 11.94 22.43 16.32
CA ILE A 321 12.69 22.41 17.59
C ILE A 321 14.05 23.11 17.40
N ILE A 322 14.81 22.75 16.37
CA ILE A 322 16.10 23.39 16.05
C ILE A 322 15.91 24.89 15.84
N TYR A 323 14.90 25.28 15.06
CA TYR A 323 14.56 26.68 14.81
C TYR A 323 14.27 27.44 16.12
N LEU A 324 13.47 26.87 17.03
CA LEU A 324 13.14 27.49 18.31
C LEU A 324 14.38 27.64 19.20
N VAL A 325 15.26 26.63 19.25
CA VAL A 325 16.53 26.71 20.00
C VAL A 325 17.43 27.82 19.44
N LEU A 326 17.60 27.88 18.11
CA LEU A 326 18.40 28.91 17.45
C LEU A 326 17.81 30.31 17.67
N ARG A 327 16.48 30.45 17.57
CA ARG A 327 15.78 31.71 17.83
C ARG A 327 15.95 32.16 19.29
N TYR A 328 15.83 31.23 20.24
CA TYR A 328 16.06 31.51 21.66
C TYR A 328 17.50 31.98 21.91
N ARG A 329 18.51 31.29 21.35
CA ARG A 329 19.93 31.70 21.44
C ARG A 329 20.18 33.09 20.86
N ARG A 330 19.62 33.41 19.69
CA ARG A 330 19.74 34.74 19.07
C ARG A 330 19.15 35.82 19.97
N LYS A 331 17.95 35.61 20.53
CA LYS A 331 17.31 36.57 21.43
C LYS A 331 18.12 36.81 22.71
N LYS A 332 18.65 35.75 23.33
CA LYS A 332 19.54 35.87 24.50
C LYS A 332 20.81 36.68 24.19
N LYS A 333 21.43 36.47 23.02
CA LYS A 333 22.61 37.23 22.59
C LYS A 333 22.29 38.72 22.42
N MET A 334 21.16 39.07 21.82
CA MET A 334 20.73 40.47 21.66
C MET A 334 20.45 41.15 23.00
N ASN A 335 19.79 40.46 23.93
CA ASN A 335 19.52 41.00 25.26
C ASN A 335 20.81 41.27 26.05
N LYS A 336 21.79 40.36 25.98
CA LYS A 336 23.11 40.57 26.60
C LYS A 336 23.82 41.79 26.00
N LYS A 337 23.82 41.94 24.67
CA LYS A 337 24.41 43.11 24.00
C LYS A 337 23.80 44.43 24.49
N ALA A 338 22.47 44.49 24.62
CA ALA A 338 21.77 45.67 25.10
C ALA A 338 22.16 46.05 26.54
N GLN A 339 22.42 45.07 27.41
CA GLN A 339 22.90 45.31 28.77
C GLN A 339 24.33 45.89 28.76
N TYR A 340 25.25 45.33 27.97
CA TYR A 340 26.61 45.86 27.86
C TYR A 340 26.66 47.29 27.30
N THR A 341 25.86 47.62 26.29
CA THR A 341 25.78 48.99 25.76
C THR A 341 25.24 50.00 26.77
N LYS A 342 24.40 49.56 27.72
CA LYS A 342 23.93 50.45 28.80
C LYS A 342 25.03 50.74 29.82
N LEU A 343 25.84 49.74 30.18
CA LEU A 343 26.96 49.88 31.11
C LEU A 343 28.10 50.75 30.54
N LEU A 344 28.29 50.74 29.21
CA LEU A 344 29.37 51.47 28.54
C LEU A 344 29.08 52.97 28.34
N ASN A 345 27.81 53.37 28.39
CA ASN A 345 27.38 54.77 28.22
C ASN A 345 27.15 55.49 29.56
N GLN A 346 27.62 54.90 30.66
CA GLN A 346 27.49 55.41 32.02
C GLN A 346 28.86 55.85 32.53
#